data_AF-A0A3D1JUG0-F1
#
_entry.id   AF-A0A3D1JUG0-F1
#
_cell.length_a   1.000
_cell.length_b   1.000
_cell.length_c   1.000
_cell.angle_alpha   90.00
_cell.angle_beta   90.00
_cell.angle_gamma   90.00
#
_symmetry.space_group_name_H-M   'P 1'
#
loop_
_entity.id
_entity.type
_entity.pdbx_description
1 polymer ?
#
loop_
_entity_poly.entity_id
_entity_poly.type
_entity_poly.pdbx_seq_one_letter_code
_entity_poly.pdbx_strand_id
1 'polypeptide(L)'
;MTNGMSNFGRDGVNSNSAVVAQVKKSEYGPGVLDGIKFQREIERKAYAAGGGGYCAPCTTLKAFFDGTAPTGFGRVLPTYPAGTRLCRLDNVLPKALEDALKIGIKDMGRRLKGFDAADAVLTAAETRTSSPVRICRGENLASVSHRNLYPTGEVGYAGGIMSSALDGLKVADKIKEKYKR
;
A
#
# COMPACT_ATOMS: atom_id res chain seq x y z
N MET A 1 5.98 6.16 4.03
CA MET A 1 4.90 5.19 3.77
C MET A 1 3.59 5.91 4.03
N THR A 2 2.61 5.72 3.17
CA THR A 2 1.27 6.29 3.32
C THR A 2 0.28 5.23 3.81
N ASN A 3 -0.91 5.67 4.23
CA ASN A 3 -2.13 4.86 4.35
C ASN A 3 -3.35 5.78 4.37
N GLY A 4 -4.56 5.22 4.40
CA GLY A 4 -5.82 5.95 4.47
C GLY A 4 -6.45 5.91 5.87
N MET A 5 -7.11 7.00 6.26
CA MET A 5 -7.84 7.09 7.52
C MET A 5 -9.02 8.06 7.36
N SER A 6 -10.08 7.83 8.14
CA SER A 6 -11.18 8.76 8.31
C SER A 6 -11.72 8.67 9.73
N ASN A 7 -12.13 9.81 10.29
CA ASN A 7 -12.92 9.82 11.50
C ASN A 7 -14.33 9.27 11.23
N PHE A 8 -15.05 8.94 12.30
CA PHE A 8 -16.41 8.40 12.21
C PHE A 8 -17.35 9.29 11.37
N GLY A 9 -17.26 10.61 11.51
CA GLY A 9 -18.09 11.57 10.79
C GLY A 9 -17.89 11.58 9.27
N ARG A 10 -16.73 11.11 8.78
CA ARG A 10 -16.36 11.08 7.34
C ARG A 10 -16.59 12.43 6.62
N ASP A 11 -16.38 13.51 7.34
CA ASP A 11 -16.63 14.90 6.97
C ASP A 11 -15.34 15.65 6.58
N GLY A 12 -14.30 14.91 6.21
CA GLY A 12 -13.04 15.47 5.73
C GLY A 12 -13.21 16.22 4.40
N VAL A 13 -12.37 17.23 4.18
CA VAL A 13 -12.36 18.03 2.94
C VAL A 13 -12.05 17.19 1.70
N ASN A 14 -11.20 16.16 1.87
CA ASN A 14 -10.78 15.29 0.78
C ASN A 14 -11.30 13.85 0.99
N SER A 15 -11.69 13.23 -0.10
CA SER A 15 -11.73 11.76 -0.21
C SER A 15 -10.36 11.25 -0.62
N ASN A 16 -9.90 10.15 0.00
CA ASN A 16 -8.64 9.50 -0.36
C ASN A 16 -8.85 7.99 -0.53
N SER A 17 -8.04 7.41 -1.41
CA SER A 17 -7.97 5.97 -1.63
C SER A 17 -6.59 5.63 -2.17
N ALA A 18 -6.03 4.50 -1.76
CA ALA A 18 -4.82 3.99 -2.37
C ALA A 18 -5.13 3.52 -3.81
N VAL A 19 -4.44 4.11 -4.80
CA VAL A 19 -4.41 3.58 -6.16
C VAL A 19 -3.16 2.73 -6.29
N VAL A 20 -3.35 1.43 -6.47
CA VAL A 20 -2.27 0.45 -6.38
C VAL A 20 -2.24 -0.44 -7.61
N ALA A 21 -1.04 -0.84 -8.01
CA ALA A 21 -0.81 -1.78 -9.10
C ALA A 21 -0.21 -3.07 -8.52
N GLN A 22 -0.64 -4.22 -9.05
CA GLN A 22 -0.11 -5.51 -8.62
C GLN A 22 1.33 -5.68 -9.12
N VAL A 23 2.21 -6.09 -8.21
CA VAL A 23 3.60 -6.46 -8.53
C VAL A 23 3.73 -7.98 -8.44
N LYS A 24 4.24 -8.61 -9.49
CA LYS A 24 4.49 -10.05 -9.58
C LYS A 24 5.87 -10.40 -9.04
N LYS A 25 6.04 -11.65 -8.60
CA LYS A 25 7.33 -12.18 -8.11
C LYS A 25 8.47 -12.03 -9.12
N SER A 26 8.16 -12.10 -10.42
CA SER A 26 9.11 -11.86 -11.51
C SER A 26 9.71 -10.45 -11.52
N GLU A 27 9.07 -9.48 -10.87
CA GLU A 27 9.48 -8.06 -10.88
C GLU A 27 10.40 -7.69 -9.71
N TYR A 28 10.42 -8.48 -8.62
CA TYR A 28 11.26 -8.20 -7.45
C TYR A 28 12.24 -9.32 -7.07
N GLY A 29 12.06 -10.54 -7.56
CA GLY A 29 13.03 -11.63 -7.39
C GLY A 29 12.47 -12.92 -6.79
N PRO A 30 13.23 -14.03 -6.91
CA PRO A 30 12.78 -15.36 -6.51
C PRO A 30 12.85 -15.60 -4.99
N GLY A 31 13.64 -14.83 -4.26
CA GLY A 31 13.89 -15.02 -2.83
C GLY A 31 12.67 -14.70 -1.96
N VAL A 32 12.52 -15.45 -0.87
CA VAL A 32 11.36 -15.34 0.04
C VAL A 32 11.21 -13.92 0.60
N LEU A 33 12.31 -13.20 0.83
CA LEU A 33 12.31 -11.85 1.40
C LEU A 33 12.49 -10.75 0.34
N ASP A 34 12.52 -11.08 -0.95
CA ASP A 34 12.81 -10.09 -1.99
C ASP A 34 11.67 -9.07 -2.14
N GLY A 35 10.42 -9.46 -1.88
CA GLY A 35 9.30 -8.53 -1.82
C GLY A 35 9.46 -7.48 -0.71
N ILE A 36 10.03 -7.86 0.45
CA ILE A 36 10.34 -6.91 1.53
C ILE A 36 11.45 -5.95 1.11
N LYS A 37 12.47 -6.46 0.42
CA LYS A 37 13.56 -5.61 -0.09
C LYS A 37 13.03 -4.60 -1.10
N PHE A 38 12.16 -5.03 -2.01
CA PHE A 38 11.51 -4.17 -2.99
C PHE A 38 10.63 -3.09 -2.35
N GLN A 39 9.80 -3.45 -1.36
CA GLN A 39 9.04 -2.47 -0.58
C GLN A 39 9.96 -1.43 0.08
N ARG A 40 11.03 -1.88 0.76
CA ARG A 40 11.99 -1.00 1.43
C ARG A 40 12.75 -0.10 0.45
N GLU A 41 13.02 -0.58 -0.76
CA GLU A 41 13.65 0.23 -1.80
C GLU A 41 12.75 1.42 -2.19
N ILE A 42 11.47 1.17 -2.47
CA ILE A 42 10.49 2.22 -2.76
C ILE A 42 10.33 3.17 -1.57
N GLU A 43 10.24 2.63 -0.34
CA GLU A 43 10.14 3.43 0.89
C GLU A 43 11.35 4.36 1.08
N ARG A 44 12.56 3.89 0.80
CA ARG A 44 13.79 4.72 0.86
C ARG A 44 13.81 5.80 -0.21
N LYS A 45 13.45 5.46 -1.45
CA LYS A 45 13.33 6.43 -2.54
C LYS A 45 12.28 7.50 -2.22
N ALA A 46 11.14 7.10 -1.67
CA ALA A 46 10.09 8.02 -1.25
C ALA A 46 10.57 8.95 -0.12
N TYR A 47 11.25 8.41 0.89
CA TYR A 47 11.83 9.22 1.97
C TYR A 47 12.83 10.26 1.45
N ALA A 48 13.73 9.85 0.55
CA ALA A 48 14.69 10.75 -0.08
C ALA A 48 13.99 11.83 -0.93
N ALA A 49 13.00 11.45 -1.75
CA ALA A 49 12.22 12.38 -2.57
C ALA A 49 11.39 13.36 -1.71
N GLY A 50 10.96 12.92 -0.52
CA GLY A 50 10.35 13.75 0.52
C GLY A 50 11.31 14.72 1.20
N GLY A 51 12.62 14.64 0.94
CA GLY A 51 13.65 15.49 1.54
C GLY A 51 14.23 14.97 2.85
N GLY A 52 13.96 13.70 3.21
CA GLY A 52 14.53 13.07 4.40
C GLY A 52 13.98 13.56 5.75
N GLY A 53 12.92 14.37 5.74
CA GLY A 53 12.25 14.89 6.95
C GLY A 53 10.93 14.20 7.27
N TYR A 54 10.72 12.97 6.78
CA TYR A 54 9.44 12.22 6.83
C TYR A 54 8.25 12.85 6.08
N CYS A 55 8.44 14.01 5.43
CA CYS A 55 7.48 14.53 4.47
C CYS A 55 7.27 13.51 3.34
N ALA A 56 6.02 13.36 2.90
CA ALA A 56 5.71 12.47 1.79
C ALA A 56 5.94 13.17 0.43
N PRO A 57 6.58 12.52 -0.56
CA PRO A 57 6.62 13.02 -1.92
C PRO A 57 5.20 13.05 -2.50
N CYS A 58 4.87 14.16 -3.16
CA CYS A 58 3.54 14.36 -3.75
C CYS A 58 3.62 15.11 -5.08
N THR A 59 2.59 14.92 -5.89
CA THR A 59 2.45 15.59 -7.19
C THR A 59 0.98 15.71 -7.57
N THR A 60 0.65 16.69 -8.41
CA THR A 60 -0.67 16.76 -9.03
C THR A 60 -0.82 15.70 -10.12
N LEU A 61 -2.03 15.23 -10.40
CA LEU A 61 -2.29 14.29 -11.50
C LEU A 61 -1.83 14.84 -12.85
N LYS A 62 -2.00 16.14 -13.12
CA LYS A 62 -1.49 16.76 -14.34
C LYS A 62 0.02 16.54 -14.49
N ALA A 63 0.81 16.96 -13.50
CA ALA A 63 2.27 16.79 -13.53
C ALA A 63 2.69 15.32 -13.59
N PHE A 64 1.95 14.43 -12.93
CA PHE A 64 2.16 12.98 -13.02
C PHE A 64 1.96 12.46 -14.44
N PHE A 65 0.85 12.80 -15.10
CA PHE A 65 0.57 12.38 -16.47
C PHE A 65 1.56 12.96 -17.48
N ASP A 66 1.84 14.26 -17.37
CA ASP A 66 2.75 14.98 -18.25
C ASP A 66 4.22 14.57 -18.04
N GLY A 67 4.52 13.93 -16.90
CA GLY A 67 5.89 13.61 -16.52
C GLY A 67 6.71 14.88 -16.39
N THR A 68 6.19 15.88 -15.65
CA THR A 68 6.82 17.18 -15.40
C THR A 68 6.94 17.45 -13.91
N ALA A 69 7.78 18.41 -13.53
CA ALA A 69 7.84 18.84 -12.13
C ALA A 69 6.55 19.58 -11.76
N PRO A 70 5.90 19.25 -10.62
CA PRO A 70 4.72 19.97 -10.19
C PRO A 70 5.06 21.39 -9.76
N THR A 71 4.20 22.35 -10.09
CA THR A 71 4.41 23.79 -9.82
C THR A 71 3.67 24.28 -8.57
N GLY A 72 2.74 23.50 -8.04
CA GLY A 72 1.88 23.87 -6.92
C GLY A 72 0.68 22.93 -6.78
N PHE A 73 -0.17 23.22 -5.81
CA PHE A 73 -1.47 22.57 -5.65
C PHE A 73 -2.59 23.47 -6.20
N GLY A 74 -3.68 22.84 -6.64
CA GLY A 74 -4.90 23.54 -7.02
C GLY A 74 -5.91 23.54 -5.88
N ARG A 75 -7.16 23.14 -6.16
CA ARG A 75 -8.23 23.11 -5.15
C ARG A 75 -8.00 22.03 -4.09
N VAL A 76 -7.35 20.94 -4.46
CA VAL A 76 -7.04 19.83 -3.55
C VAL A 76 -5.69 20.05 -2.91
N LEU A 77 -5.69 20.15 -1.58
CA LEU A 77 -4.47 20.25 -0.77
C LEU A 77 -4.14 18.89 -0.14
N PRO A 78 -2.85 18.53 0.02
CA PRO A 78 -2.46 17.28 0.67
C PRO A 78 -2.83 17.28 2.16
N THR A 79 -3.20 16.10 2.69
CA THR A 79 -3.62 15.92 4.09
C THR A 79 -2.65 15.07 4.91
N TYR A 80 -1.49 14.70 4.35
CA TYR A 80 -0.52 13.85 5.05
C TYR A 80 0.10 14.62 6.25
N PRO A 81 -0.03 14.10 7.48
CA PRO A 81 0.19 14.89 8.69
C PRO A 81 1.64 15.30 8.93
N ALA A 82 2.62 14.51 8.46
CA ALA A 82 4.04 14.87 8.57
C ALA A 82 4.52 15.81 7.44
N GLY A 83 3.58 16.42 6.72
CA GLY A 83 3.86 17.35 5.62
C GLY A 83 4.18 16.63 4.31
N THR A 84 4.20 17.40 3.23
CA THR A 84 4.44 16.88 1.88
C THR A 84 5.43 17.72 1.12
N ARG A 85 6.15 17.10 0.20
CA ARG A 85 7.08 17.78 -0.70
C ARG A 85 6.66 17.55 -2.14
N LEU A 86 6.47 18.63 -2.88
CA LEU A 86 6.21 18.57 -4.31
C LEU A 86 7.44 18.03 -5.04
N CYS A 87 7.27 16.94 -5.79
CA CYS A 87 8.32 16.33 -6.59
C CYS A 87 7.76 15.45 -7.71
N ARG A 88 8.62 14.99 -8.60
CA ARG A 88 8.28 13.92 -9.55
C ARG A 88 8.32 12.56 -8.85
N LEU A 89 7.49 11.62 -9.30
CA LEU A 89 7.42 10.26 -8.75
C LEU A 89 8.16 9.20 -9.59
N ASP A 90 8.72 9.59 -10.73
CA ASP A 90 9.50 8.74 -11.65
C ASP A 90 10.75 8.15 -11.00
N ASN A 91 11.36 8.87 -10.05
CA ASN A 91 12.49 8.36 -9.27
C ASN A 91 12.07 7.55 -8.03
N VAL A 92 10.77 7.49 -7.72
CA VAL A 92 10.22 6.75 -6.56
C VAL A 92 9.68 5.40 -6.99
N LEU A 93 8.91 5.36 -8.07
CA LEU A 93 8.24 4.17 -8.56
C LEU A 93 8.95 3.63 -9.82
N PRO A 94 9.11 2.30 -9.95
CA PRO A 94 9.47 1.69 -11.22
C PRO A 94 8.55 2.12 -12.36
N LYS A 95 9.11 2.33 -13.54
CA LYS A 95 8.39 2.82 -14.72
C LYS A 95 7.14 2.00 -15.06
N ALA A 96 7.23 0.67 -14.99
CA ALA A 96 6.10 -0.22 -15.23
C ALA A 96 4.92 0.02 -14.28
N LEU A 97 5.19 0.35 -13.00
CA LEU A 97 4.15 0.68 -12.03
C LEU A 97 3.57 2.07 -12.29
N GLU A 98 4.40 3.05 -12.64
CA GLU A 98 3.93 4.37 -13.04
C GLU A 98 2.95 4.28 -14.23
N ASP A 99 3.31 3.50 -15.25
CA ASP A 99 2.48 3.33 -16.45
C ASP A 99 1.18 2.59 -16.13
N ALA A 100 1.23 1.53 -15.32
CA ALA A 100 0.03 0.82 -14.86
C ALA A 100 -0.91 1.75 -14.07
N LEU A 101 -0.37 2.59 -13.18
CA LEU A 101 -1.13 3.57 -12.42
C LEU A 101 -1.77 4.62 -13.34
N LYS A 102 -1.03 5.14 -14.34
CA LYS A 102 -1.58 6.07 -15.33
C LYS A 102 -2.77 5.48 -16.09
N ILE A 103 -2.67 4.22 -16.51
CA ILE A 103 -3.77 3.51 -17.17
C ILE A 103 -4.97 3.38 -16.24
N GLY A 104 -4.75 2.92 -15.01
CA GLY A 104 -5.81 2.72 -14.01
C GLY A 104 -6.53 4.01 -13.63
N ILE A 105 -5.80 5.11 -13.42
CA ILE A 105 -6.37 6.42 -13.09
C ILE A 105 -7.23 6.95 -14.24
N LYS A 106 -6.74 6.86 -15.50
CA LYS A 106 -7.52 7.26 -16.67
C LYS A 106 -8.80 6.44 -16.82
N ASP A 107 -8.72 5.13 -16.59
CA ASP A 107 -9.90 4.28 -16.64
C ASP A 107 -10.93 4.65 -15.55
N MET A 108 -10.46 4.93 -14.34
CA MET A 108 -11.31 5.41 -13.26
C MET A 108 -11.92 6.79 -13.55
N GLY A 109 -11.19 7.71 -14.20
CA GLY A 109 -11.71 9.00 -14.66
C GLY A 109 -12.91 8.87 -15.60
N ARG A 110 -12.94 7.83 -16.44
CA ARG A 110 -14.10 7.51 -17.31
C ARG A 110 -15.30 6.99 -16.53
N ARG A 111 -15.08 6.31 -15.41
CA ARG A 111 -16.13 5.70 -14.58
C ARG A 111 -16.69 6.66 -13.52
N LEU A 112 -15.83 7.52 -12.99
CA LEU A 112 -16.14 8.47 -11.94
C LEU A 112 -15.60 9.84 -12.34
N LYS A 113 -16.53 10.71 -12.78
CA LYS A 113 -16.20 12.06 -13.24
C LYS A 113 -15.41 12.82 -12.18
N GLY A 114 -14.24 13.32 -12.58
CA GLY A 114 -13.36 14.09 -11.71
C GLY A 114 -12.32 13.27 -10.94
N PHE A 115 -12.34 11.94 -11.05
CA PHE A 115 -11.29 11.09 -10.44
C PHE A 115 -9.89 11.38 -11.01
N ASP A 116 -9.82 11.78 -12.28
CA ASP A 116 -8.60 12.16 -12.99
C ASP A 116 -8.42 13.69 -13.11
N ALA A 117 -9.06 14.48 -12.24
CA ALA A 117 -8.95 15.93 -12.25
C ALA A 117 -7.47 16.37 -12.18
N ALA A 118 -7.10 17.33 -13.04
CA ALA A 118 -5.72 17.80 -13.19
C ALA A 118 -5.06 18.24 -11.87
N ASP A 119 -5.86 18.80 -10.95
CA ASP A 119 -5.44 19.30 -9.65
C ASP A 119 -5.61 18.30 -8.49
N ALA A 120 -6.07 17.07 -8.76
CA ALA A 120 -6.06 16.01 -7.75
C ALA A 120 -4.62 15.63 -7.37
N VAL A 121 -4.41 15.23 -6.12
CA VAL A 121 -3.08 15.03 -5.53
C VAL A 121 -2.78 13.54 -5.35
N LEU A 122 -1.62 13.11 -5.87
CA LEU A 122 -1.00 11.84 -5.52
C LEU A 122 0.03 12.06 -4.41
N THR A 123 -0.08 11.29 -3.33
CA THR A 123 0.90 11.25 -2.25
C THR A 123 1.49 9.84 -2.19
N ALA A 124 2.81 9.72 -2.24
CA ALA A 124 3.50 8.44 -2.30
C ALA A 124 4.37 8.18 -1.06
N ALA A 125 4.71 6.93 -0.72
CA ALA A 125 4.33 5.68 -1.37
C ALA A 125 3.51 4.77 -0.44
N GLU A 126 2.47 4.14 -1.00
CA GLU A 126 1.68 3.08 -0.38
C GLU A 126 2.30 1.72 -0.74
N THR A 127 3.08 1.12 0.15
CA THR A 127 3.86 -0.09 -0.15
C THR A 127 3.36 -1.34 0.55
N ARG A 128 2.46 -1.21 1.54
CA ARG A 128 2.10 -2.28 2.48
C ARG A 128 0.62 -2.65 2.42
N THR A 129 0.13 -2.93 1.21
CA THR A 129 -1.26 -3.33 0.96
C THR A 129 -1.59 -4.74 1.43
N SER A 130 -0.60 -5.63 1.39
CA SER A 130 -0.68 -7.01 1.91
C SER A 130 0.73 -7.50 2.23
N SER A 131 0.84 -8.60 2.98
CA SER A 131 2.15 -9.16 3.32
C SER A 131 2.87 -9.68 2.07
N PRO A 132 4.13 -9.28 1.83
CA PRO A 132 4.96 -9.82 0.75
C PRO A 132 5.45 -11.24 1.04
N VAL A 133 5.19 -11.76 2.25
CA VAL A 133 5.61 -13.09 2.72
C VAL A 133 4.41 -13.85 3.27
N ARG A 134 4.37 -15.13 2.97
CA ARG A 134 3.44 -16.07 3.60
C ARG A 134 4.21 -17.04 4.48
N ILE A 135 3.84 -17.10 5.76
CA ILE A 135 4.41 -18.10 6.69
C ILE A 135 3.54 -19.35 6.60
N CYS A 136 4.03 -20.38 5.89
CA CYS A 136 3.25 -21.57 5.58
C CYS A 136 2.80 -22.33 6.84
N ARG A 137 1.50 -22.64 6.90
CA ARG A 137 0.86 -23.48 7.91
C ARG A 137 0.06 -24.61 7.24
N GLY A 138 -0.01 -25.76 7.92
CA GLY A 138 -0.75 -26.95 7.48
C GLY A 138 -2.25 -26.89 7.80
N GLU A 139 -2.95 -28.00 7.57
CA GLU A 139 -4.39 -28.14 7.87
C GLU A 139 -4.71 -27.99 9.37
N ASN A 140 -3.76 -28.36 10.23
CA ASN A 140 -3.85 -28.14 11.68
C ASN A 140 -3.59 -26.67 12.09
N LEU A 141 -3.47 -25.77 11.12
CA LEU A 141 -3.16 -24.35 11.26
C LEU A 141 -1.81 -24.03 11.95
N ALA A 142 -0.97 -25.04 12.20
CA ALA A 142 0.37 -24.86 12.73
C ALA A 142 1.39 -24.72 11.59
N SER A 143 2.52 -24.08 11.89
CA SER A 143 3.67 -23.99 11.00
C SER A 143 4.10 -25.38 10.52
N VAL A 144 4.38 -25.49 9.23
CA VAL A 144 4.81 -26.75 8.60
C VAL A 144 6.19 -27.23 9.10
N SER A 145 6.97 -26.37 9.72
CA SER A 145 8.35 -26.67 10.14
C SER A 145 8.61 -26.49 11.64
N HIS A 146 7.72 -25.82 12.39
CA HIS A 146 7.93 -25.54 13.81
C HIS A 146 6.71 -25.92 14.64
N ARG A 147 6.90 -26.84 15.59
CA ARG A 147 5.82 -27.25 16.50
C ARG A 147 5.39 -26.07 17.38
N ASN A 148 4.09 -26.01 17.66
CA ASN A 148 3.45 -24.99 18.51
C ASN A 148 3.57 -23.53 18.00
N LEU A 149 3.98 -23.32 16.74
CA LEU A 149 3.90 -22.02 16.08
C LEU A 149 2.66 -21.97 15.19
N TYR A 150 1.84 -20.93 15.32
CA TYR A 150 0.58 -20.78 14.58
C TYR A 150 0.54 -19.44 13.82
N PRO A 151 0.98 -19.40 12.55
CA PRO A 151 0.86 -18.20 11.73
C PRO A 151 -0.60 -17.80 11.52
N THR A 152 -0.94 -16.53 11.76
CA THR A 152 -2.32 -16.03 11.66
C THR A 152 -2.39 -14.57 11.21
N GLY A 153 -3.50 -14.19 10.59
CA GLY A 153 -3.77 -12.83 10.14
C GLY A 153 -3.09 -12.47 8.81
N GLU A 154 -2.64 -11.22 8.68
CA GLU A 154 -2.15 -10.65 7.42
C GLU A 154 -0.81 -11.22 6.92
N VAL A 155 -0.26 -12.26 7.58
CA VAL A 155 0.90 -13.04 7.11
C VAL A 155 0.56 -14.02 5.97
N GLY A 156 -0.36 -13.61 5.08
CA GLY A 156 -0.82 -14.37 3.91
C GLY A 156 -2.08 -15.20 4.12
N TYR A 157 -2.86 -14.96 5.18
CA TYR A 157 -4.14 -15.65 5.45
C TYR A 157 -5.33 -14.71 5.62
N ALA A 158 -5.10 -13.41 5.68
CA ALA A 158 -6.11 -12.35 5.78
C ALA A 158 -5.63 -11.08 5.05
N GLY A 159 -6.53 -10.12 4.84
CA GLY A 159 -6.25 -8.86 4.14
C GLY A 159 -6.99 -7.66 4.72
N GLY A 160 -7.36 -7.72 6.00
CA GLY A 160 -8.04 -6.64 6.69
C GLY A 160 -8.65 -7.10 8.02
N ILE A 161 -9.08 -6.13 8.83
CA ILE A 161 -9.49 -6.29 10.24
C ILE A 161 -10.39 -7.52 10.46
N MET A 162 -11.53 -7.59 9.75
CA MET A 162 -12.51 -8.67 9.94
C MET A 162 -11.94 -10.04 9.56
N SER A 163 -11.26 -10.14 8.41
CA SER A 163 -10.66 -11.40 7.97
C SER A 163 -9.55 -11.87 8.91
N SER A 164 -8.78 -10.94 9.47
CA SER A 164 -7.71 -11.22 10.44
C SER A 164 -8.28 -11.71 11.77
N ALA A 165 -9.36 -11.10 12.25
CA ALA A 165 -10.06 -11.54 13.46
C ALA A 165 -10.64 -12.95 13.29
N LEU A 166 -11.31 -13.22 12.16
CA LEU A 166 -11.85 -14.55 11.86
C LEU A 166 -10.76 -15.61 11.73
N ASP A 167 -9.61 -15.28 11.14
CA ASP A 167 -8.48 -16.18 11.07
C ASP A 167 -7.91 -16.50 12.46
N GLY A 168 -7.81 -15.48 13.32
CA GLY A 168 -7.37 -15.63 14.71
C GLY A 168 -8.30 -16.55 15.52
N LEU A 169 -9.61 -16.39 15.36
CA LEU A 169 -10.60 -17.27 16.01
C LEU A 169 -10.43 -18.73 15.58
N LYS A 170 -10.27 -18.99 14.28
CA LYS A 170 -10.03 -20.35 13.75
C LYS A 170 -8.78 -20.97 14.34
N VAL A 171 -7.70 -20.20 14.45
CA VAL A 171 -6.44 -20.67 15.05
C VAL A 171 -6.62 -20.95 16.54
N ALA A 172 -7.32 -20.08 17.28
CA ALA A 172 -7.60 -20.27 18.70
C ALA A 172 -8.43 -21.55 18.95
N ASP A 173 -9.47 -21.79 18.14
CA ASP A 173 -10.27 -23.02 18.22
C ASP A 173 -9.43 -24.26 17.96
N LYS A 174 -8.51 -24.20 16.98
CA LYS A 174 -7.64 -25.34 16.67
C LYS A 174 -6.63 -25.64 17.77
N ILE A 175 -6.12 -24.61 18.44
CA ILE A 175 -5.29 -24.74 19.63
C ILE A 175 -6.10 -25.37 20.76
N LYS A 176 -7.33 -24.89 21.00
CA LYS A 176 -8.22 -25.45 22.02
C LYS A 176 -8.48 -26.93 21.79
N GLU A 177 -8.81 -27.36 20.57
CA GLU A 177 -9.00 -28.77 20.22
C GLU A 177 -7.81 -29.65 20.59
N LYS A 178 -6.59 -29.18 20.30
CA LYS A 178 -5.36 -29.92 20.59
C LYS A 178 -5.11 -30.14 22.09
N TYR A 179 -5.55 -29.22 22.94
CA TYR A 179 -5.33 -29.26 24.38
C TYR A 179 -6.60 -29.62 25.18
N LYS A 180 -7.71 -29.97 24.52
CA LYS A 180 -8.85 -30.58 25.20
C LYS A 180 -8.38 -31.89 25.83
N ARG A 181 -8.41 -31.93 27.17
CA ARG A 181 -8.31 -33.16 27.96
C ARG A 181 -9.64 -33.90 27.92
#